data_AF-A0A521I0B7-F1
#
_entry.id   AF-A0A521I0B7-F1
#
_cell.length_a   1.000
_cell.length_b   1.000
_cell.length_c   1.000
_cell.angle_alpha   90.00
_cell.angle_beta   90.00
_cell.angle_gamma   90.00
#
_symmetry.space_group_name_H-M   'P 1'
#
loop_
_entity.id
_entity.type
_entity.pdbx_description
1 polymer ?
#
loop_
_entity_poly.entity_id
_entity_poly.type
_entity_poly.pdbx_seq_one_letter_code
_entity_poly.pdbx_strand_id
1 'polypeptide(L)'
;MFLLNFSHPLTPPQRARLEELAAQEVTRVIEVKTQIDTQAELAPQVVALADACALSPQEWQSEQILVLPPALNFAAVALMAELHGRMGYFPAMVRTRPIPNALPPQYEIAEIVNLQGMRERARGRR
;
A
#
# COMPACT_ATOMS: atom_id res chain seq x y z
N MET A 1 -11.00 6.44 5.81
CA MET A 1 -9.70 6.43 5.08
C MET A 1 -9.82 5.63 3.80
N PHE A 2 -8.99 5.92 2.80
CA PHE A 2 -8.90 5.13 1.57
C PHE A 2 -7.83 4.05 1.71
N LEU A 3 -8.08 2.88 1.11
CA LEU A 3 -7.10 1.81 0.93
C LEU A 3 -6.79 1.65 -0.55
N LEU A 4 -5.52 1.83 -0.93
CA LEU A 4 -5.02 1.44 -2.25
C LEU A 4 -4.49 0.02 -2.15
N ASN A 5 -5.19 -0.93 -2.76
CA ASN A 5 -4.83 -2.34 -2.75
C ASN A 5 -4.17 -2.73 -4.07
N PHE A 6 -2.86 -2.98 -4.03
CA PHE A 6 -2.06 -3.48 -5.15
C PHE A 6 -1.78 -4.98 -5.06
N SER A 7 -2.45 -5.67 -4.14
CA SER A 7 -2.28 -7.09 -3.82
C SER A 7 -3.57 -7.86 -4.14
N HIS A 8 -3.79 -9.00 -3.47
CA HIS A 8 -5.05 -9.73 -3.56
C HIS A 8 -6.16 -9.01 -2.78
N PRO A 9 -7.44 -9.18 -3.19
CA PRO A 9 -8.58 -8.64 -2.47
C PRO A 9 -8.58 -9.04 -1.00
N LEU A 10 -8.91 -8.09 -0.11
CA LEU A 10 -9.00 -8.36 1.32
C LEU A 10 -10.20 -9.24 1.65
N THR A 11 -10.00 -10.21 2.55
CA THR A 11 -11.11 -10.92 3.19
C THR A 11 -11.78 -10.04 4.26
N PRO A 12 -13.03 -10.32 4.64
CA PRO A 12 -13.70 -9.55 5.70
C PRO A 12 -12.92 -9.50 7.02
N PRO A 13 -12.31 -10.61 7.52
CA PRO A 13 -11.46 -10.56 8.70
C PRO A 13 -10.21 -9.68 8.53
N GLN A 14 -9.60 -9.67 7.35
CA GLN A 14 -8.45 -8.80 7.08
C GLN A 14 -8.86 -7.32 7.08
N ARG A 15 -10.00 -6.97 6.48
CA ARG A 15 -10.52 -5.60 6.50
C ARG A 15 -10.82 -5.15 7.94
N ALA A 16 -11.51 -5.97 8.72
CA ALA A 16 -11.81 -5.67 10.12
C ALA A 16 -10.53 -5.44 10.94
N ARG A 17 -9.52 -6.32 10.77
CA ARG A 17 -8.23 -6.16 11.44
C ARG A 17 -7.49 -4.88 11.02
N LEU A 18 -7.57 -4.52 9.75
CA LEU A 18 -6.97 -3.28 9.24
C LEU A 18 -7.61 -2.04 9.88
N GLU A 19 -8.94 -2.00 9.94
CA GLU A 19 -9.69 -0.89 10.54
C GLU A 19 -9.43 -0.77 12.05
N GLU A 20 -9.33 -1.91 12.75
CA GLU A 20 -8.93 -1.96 14.15
C GLU A 20 -7.53 -1.37 14.37
N LEU A 21 -6.54 -1.81 13.57
CA LEU A 21 -5.17 -1.30 13.65
C LEU A 21 -5.07 0.20 13.31
N ALA A 22 -5.91 0.69 12.40
CA ALA A 22 -5.94 2.10 12.01
C ALA A 22 -6.77 2.97 12.97
N ALA A 23 -7.56 2.36 13.87
CA ALA A 23 -8.60 3.02 14.65
C ALA A 23 -9.56 3.87 13.78
N GLN A 24 -9.79 3.43 12.54
CA GLN A 24 -10.54 4.18 11.54
C GLN A 24 -11.10 3.26 10.46
N GLU A 25 -12.34 3.54 10.01
CA GLU A 25 -12.99 2.78 8.93
C GLU A 25 -12.38 3.07 7.54
N VAL A 26 -12.32 2.01 6.72
CA VAL A 26 -11.95 2.07 5.31
C VAL A 26 -13.18 2.46 4.50
N THR A 27 -13.32 3.73 4.16
CA THR A 27 -14.47 4.27 3.44
C THR A 27 -14.45 3.94 1.95
N ARG A 28 -13.28 3.63 1.39
CA ARG A 28 -13.11 3.23 -0.02
C ARG A 28 -11.91 2.30 -0.16
N VAL A 29 -12.12 1.18 -0.84
CA VAL A 29 -11.05 0.28 -1.30
C VAL A 29 -10.89 0.45 -2.80
N ILE A 30 -9.68 0.75 -3.25
CA ILE A 30 -9.31 0.88 -4.65
C ILE A 30 -8.43 -0.30 -4.99
N GLU A 31 -9.02 -1.28 -5.67
CA GLU A 31 -8.34 -2.50 -6.11
C GLU A 31 -7.63 -2.24 -7.44
N VAL A 32 -6.29 -2.29 -7.42
CA VAL A 32 -5.44 -2.16 -8.61
C VAL A 32 -4.74 -3.49 -8.84
N LYS A 33 -5.06 -4.14 -9.95
CA LYS A 33 -4.42 -5.39 -10.34
C LYS A 33 -2.96 -5.12 -10.74
N THR A 34 -2.02 -5.56 -9.92
CA THR A 34 -0.60 -5.42 -10.25
C THR A 34 -0.15 -6.52 -11.21
N GLN A 35 0.07 -6.16 -12.47
CA GLN A 35 0.69 -7.02 -13.48
C GLN A 35 1.89 -6.28 -14.07
N ILE A 36 3.09 -6.83 -13.84
CA ILE A 36 4.35 -6.26 -14.31
C ILE A 36 4.94 -7.20 -15.37
N ASP A 37 5.25 -6.64 -16.53
CA ASP A 37 6.14 -7.27 -17.50
C ASP A 37 7.59 -7.06 -17.05
N THR A 38 8.26 -8.17 -16.74
CA THR A 38 9.64 -8.18 -16.26
C THR A 38 10.68 -7.97 -17.36
N GLN A 39 10.27 -8.01 -18.64
CA GLN A 39 11.15 -7.76 -19.79
C GLN A 39 11.10 -6.30 -20.26
N ALA A 40 10.14 -5.51 -19.78
CA ALA A 40 9.98 -4.11 -20.10
C ALA A 40 10.51 -3.19 -18.97
N GLU A 41 10.64 -1.90 -19.26
CA GLU A 41 11.03 -0.91 -18.26
C GLU A 41 9.98 -0.82 -17.14
N LEU A 42 10.43 -0.82 -15.88
CA LEU A 42 9.54 -0.85 -14.71
C LEU A 42 8.87 0.50 -14.42
N ALA A 43 9.58 1.62 -14.61
CA ALA A 43 9.10 2.93 -14.17
C ALA A 43 7.77 3.35 -14.85
N PRO A 44 7.60 3.23 -16.18
CA PRO A 44 6.31 3.55 -16.82
C PRO A 44 5.16 2.65 -16.34
N GLN A 45 5.45 1.37 -16.05
CA GLN A 45 4.45 0.44 -15.52
C GLN A 45 4.00 0.82 -14.11
N VAL A 46 4.92 1.33 -13.27
CA VAL A 46 4.61 1.82 -11.92
C VAL A 46 3.77 3.09 -11.95
N VAL A 47 4.07 4.03 -12.86
CA VAL A 47 3.23 5.21 -13.09
C VAL A 47 1.82 4.78 -13.47
N ALA A 48 1.68 3.80 -14.38
CA ALA A 48 0.39 3.26 -14.77
C ALA A 48 -0.38 2.61 -13.60
N LEU A 49 0.31 1.95 -12.66
CA LEU A 49 -0.33 1.44 -11.44
C LEU A 49 -0.88 2.57 -10.56
N ALA A 50 -0.12 3.64 -10.37
CA ALA A 50 -0.58 4.80 -9.59
C ALA A 50 -1.73 5.54 -10.28
N ASP A 51 -1.69 5.67 -11.62
CA ASP A 51 -2.76 6.27 -12.41
C ASP A 51 -4.05 5.43 -12.36
N ALA A 52 -3.93 4.09 -12.32
CA ALA A 52 -5.06 3.18 -12.21
C ALA A 52 -5.85 3.34 -10.90
N CYS A 53 -5.31 4.01 -9.88
CA CYS A 53 -6.07 4.37 -8.70
C CYS A 53 -7.19 5.40 -8.99
N ALA A 54 -7.10 6.12 -10.11
CA ALA A 54 -8.06 7.12 -10.57
C ALA A 54 -8.44 8.15 -9.48
N LEU A 55 -7.47 8.50 -8.64
CA LEU A 55 -7.59 9.58 -7.67
C LEU A 55 -7.24 10.92 -8.33
N SER A 56 -8.04 11.93 -8.03
CA SER A 56 -7.77 13.31 -8.41
C SER A 56 -6.53 13.86 -7.67
N PRO A 57 -5.88 14.91 -8.20
CA PRO A 57 -4.79 15.59 -7.48
C PRO A 57 -5.18 16.06 -6.07
N GLN A 58 -6.44 16.46 -5.88
CA GLN A 58 -6.97 16.85 -4.57
C GLN A 58 -7.03 15.65 -3.63
N GLU A 59 -7.60 14.51 -4.06
CA GLU A 59 -7.68 13.31 -3.23
C GLU A 59 -6.29 12.80 -2.81
N TRP A 60 -5.30 12.84 -3.70
CA TRP A 60 -3.91 12.48 -3.37
C TRP A 60 -3.31 13.32 -2.22
N GLN A 61 -3.74 14.57 -2.07
CA GLN A 61 -3.19 15.50 -1.09
C GLN A 61 -4.00 15.55 0.21
N SER A 62 -5.32 15.38 0.14
CA SER A 62 -6.20 15.58 1.31
C SER A 62 -6.70 14.28 1.95
N GLU A 63 -6.77 13.18 1.21
CA GLU A 63 -7.31 11.94 1.76
C GLU A 63 -6.29 11.21 2.65
N GLN A 64 -6.80 10.58 3.70
CA GLN A 64 -6.03 9.66 4.51
C GLN A 64 -5.92 8.33 3.76
N ILE A 65 -4.73 8.01 3.26
CA ILE A 65 -4.47 6.87 2.38
C ILE A 65 -3.57 5.85 3.08
N LEU A 66 -4.02 4.58 3.08
CA LEU A 66 -3.19 3.41 3.34
C LEU A 66 -2.86 2.69 2.03
N VAL A 67 -1.67 2.11 1.95
CA VAL A 67 -1.23 1.33 0.79
C VAL A 67 -0.99 -0.11 1.19
N LEU A 68 -1.68 -1.05 0.57
CA LEU A 68 -1.30 -2.46 0.57
C LEU A 68 -0.45 -2.71 -0.69
N PRO A 69 0.89 -2.79 -0.56
CA PRO A 69 1.79 -2.81 -1.71
C PRO A 69 1.68 -4.10 -2.51
N PRO A 70 2.18 -4.10 -3.76
CA PRO A 70 2.30 -5.31 -4.54
C PRO A 70 3.33 -6.29 -3.93
N ALA A 71 3.14 -7.58 -4.19
CA ALA A 71 4.04 -8.62 -3.67
C ALA A 71 5.44 -8.61 -4.33
N LEU A 72 5.54 -8.14 -5.58
CA LEU A 72 6.82 -8.01 -6.28
C LEU A 72 7.61 -6.83 -5.69
N ASN A 73 8.74 -7.14 -5.04
CA ASN A 73 9.55 -6.16 -4.32
C ASN A 73 10.00 -4.96 -5.16
N PHE A 74 10.43 -5.16 -6.41
CA PHE A 74 10.88 -4.08 -7.29
C PHE A 74 9.75 -3.10 -7.59
N ALA A 75 8.55 -3.63 -7.87
CA ALA A 75 7.36 -2.81 -8.09
C ALA A 75 6.95 -2.07 -6.82
N ALA A 76 7.00 -2.72 -5.65
CA ALA A 76 6.67 -2.08 -4.38
C ALA A 76 7.60 -0.91 -4.06
N VAL A 77 8.92 -1.10 -4.21
CA VAL A 77 9.92 -0.05 -3.95
C VAL A 77 9.72 1.14 -4.89
N ALA A 78 9.58 0.88 -6.19
CA ALA A 78 9.38 1.93 -7.19
C ALA A 78 8.04 2.66 -6.97
N LEU A 79 6.96 1.94 -6.64
CA LEU A 79 5.66 2.53 -6.34
C LEU A 79 5.70 3.44 -5.11
N MET A 80 6.42 3.09 -4.06
CA MET A 80 6.57 3.99 -2.91
C MET A 80 7.24 5.32 -3.28
N ALA A 81 8.19 5.31 -4.22
CA ALA A 81 8.82 6.54 -4.71
C ALA A 81 7.83 7.39 -5.53
N GLU A 82 7.06 6.75 -6.42
CA GLU A 82 6.01 7.42 -7.22
C GLU A 82 4.93 8.04 -6.33
N LEU A 83 4.39 7.28 -5.38
CA LEU A 83 3.36 7.75 -4.45
C LEU A 83 3.88 8.89 -3.56
N HIS A 84 5.13 8.81 -3.10
CA HIS A 84 5.75 9.92 -2.37
C HIS A 84 5.80 11.21 -3.20
N GLY A 85 6.06 11.11 -4.51
CA GLY A 85 6.02 12.26 -5.42
C GLY A 85 4.63 12.89 -5.54
N ARG A 86 3.58 12.06 -5.63
CA ARG A 86 2.18 12.53 -5.75
C ARG A 86 1.63 13.12 -4.45
N MET A 87 2.02 12.54 -3.32
CA MET A 87 1.45 12.87 -2.01
C MET A 87 2.28 13.91 -1.24
N GLY A 88 3.57 14.07 -1.57
CA GLY A 88 4.50 14.94 -0.84
C GLY A 88 5.03 14.35 0.48
N TYR A 89 4.62 13.12 0.83
CA TYR A 89 5.08 12.37 1.99
C TYR A 89 4.98 10.86 1.71
N PHE A 90 5.64 10.02 2.52
CA PHE A 90 5.52 8.58 2.36
C PHE A 90 4.19 8.07 2.95
N PRO A 91 3.35 7.37 2.18
CA PRO A 91 2.13 6.78 2.72
C PRO A 91 2.46 5.74 3.80
N ALA A 92 1.52 5.50 4.72
CA ALA A 92 1.62 4.34 5.59
C ALA A 92 1.32 3.05 4.78
N MET A 93 2.11 2.00 5.01
CA MET A 93 1.92 0.73 4.31
C MET A 93 1.32 -0.35 5.22
N VAL A 94 0.45 -1.16 4.65
CA VAL A 94 -0.12 -2.35 5.30
C VAL A 94 0.81 -3.53 5.04
N ARG A 95 1.24 -4.22 6.10
CA ARG A 95 2.03 -5.44 5.97
C ARG A 95 1.17 -6.68 6.25
N THR A 96 1.13 -7.59 5.30
CA THR A 96 0.56 -8.93 5.48
C THR A 96 1.63 -9.93 5.92
N ARG A 97 1.22 -11.02 6.57
CA ARG A 97 2.10 -12.16 6.85
C ARG A 97 1.31 -13.48 6.81
N PRO A 98 1.95 -14.62 6.51
CA PRO A 98 1.28 -15.90 6.57
C PRO A 98 0.90 -16.25 8.02
N ILE A 99 -0.25 -16.89 8.20
CA ILE A 99 -0.67 -17.48 9.47
C ILE A 99 0.06 -18.82 9.63
N PRO A 100 0.88 -19.00 10.68
CA PRO A 100 1.61 -20.25 10.88
C PRO A 100 0.67 -21.46 10.96
N ASN A 101 1.03 -22.55 10.28
CA ASN A 101 0.31 -23.83 10.28
C ASN A 101 -1.15 -23.78 9.74
N ALA A 102 -1.55 -22.71 9.04
CA ALA A 102 -2.85 -22.66 8.39
C ALA A 102 -2.90 -23.57 7.15
N LEU A 103 -3.92 -24.42 7.09
CA LEU A 103 -4.22 -25.27 5.93
C LEU A 103 -5.69 -25.03 5.51
N PRO A 104 -5.96 -24.48 4.31
CA PRO A 104 -4.99 -23.99 3.31
C PRO A 104 -4.20 -22.75 3.79
N PRO A 105 -3.11 -22.37 3.10
CA PRO A 105 -2.34 -21.16 3.43
C PRO A 105 -3.23 -19.93 3.52
N GLN A 106 -3.09 -19.19 4.62
CA GLN A 106 -3.82 -17.95 4.89
C GLN A 106 -2.86 -16.85 5.31
N TYR A 107 -3.29 -15.61 5.11
CA TYR A 107 -2.53 -14.42 5.46
C TYR A 107 -3.39 -13.50 6.34
N GLU A 108 -2.74 -12.81 7.28
CA GLU A 108 -3.37 -11.82 8.14
C GLU A 108 -2.73 -10.44 7.95
N ILE A 109 -3.46 -9.39 8.33
CA ILE A 109 -2.90 -8.05 8.46
C ILE A 109 -2.06 -8.01 9.75
N ALA A 110 -0.75 -7.92 9.58
CA ALA A 110 0.19 -7.96 10.70
C ALA A 110 0.33 -6.61 11.40
N GLU A 111 0.50 -5.55 10.61
CA GLU A 111 0.76 -4.19 11.11
C GLU A 111 0.53 -3.14 10.02
N ILE A 112 0.42 -1.88 10.45
CA ILE A 112 0.50 -0.69 9.60
C ILE A 112 1.82 0.02 9.91
N VAL A 113 2.67 0.17 8.91
CA VAL A 113 4.00 0.76 9.06
C VAL A 113 3.97 2.22 8.60
N ASN A 114 4.28 3.14 9.52
CA ASN A 114 4.43 4.55 9.21
C ASN A 114 5.79 4.83 8.53
N LEU A 115 5.80 4.80 7.20
CA LEU A 115 7.00 5.01 6.38
C LEU A 115 7.55 6.44 6.50
N GLN A 116 6.67 7.46 6.59
CA GLN A 116 7.09 8.84 6.79
C GLN A 116 7.81 9.04 8.12
N GLY A 117 7.23 8.52 9.21
CA GLY A 117 7.85 8.57 10.54
C GLY A 117 9.16 7.76 10.60
N MET A 118 9.27 6.66 9.86
CA MET A 118 10.53 5.91 9.72
C MET A 118 11.62 6.76 9.06
N ARG A 119 11.28 7.49 7.99
CA ARG A 119 12.19 8.45 7.33
C ARG A 119 12.62 9.58 8.26
N GLU A 120 11.69 10.16 9.01
CA GLU A 120 11.98 11.25 9.96
C GLU A 120 12.94 10.80 11.07
N ARG A 121 12.68 9.64 11.69
CA ARG A 121 13.58 9.02 12.67
C ARG A 121 14.96 8.70 12.09
N ALA A 122 15.03 8.30 10.81
CA ALA A 122 16.30 8.08 10.14
C ALA A 122 17.09 9.38 9.92
N ARG A 123 16.42 10.50 9.65
CA ARG A 123 17.07 11.82 9.51
C ARG A 123 17.67 12.33 10.83
N GLY A 124 16.99 12.10 11.95
CA GLY A 124 17.48 12.52 13.27
C GLY A 124 18.69 11.73 13.81
N ARG A 125 19.08 10.64 13.17
CA ARG A 125 20.26 9.82 13.54
C ARG A 125 21.52 10.15 12.73
N ARG A 126 21.45 11.17 11.88
CA ARG A 126 22.58 11.64 11.06
C ARG A 126 23.49 12.56 11.85
#